data_AF-A0A6M0RK96-F1
#
_entry.id   AF-A0A6M0RK96-F1
#
_cell.length_a   1.000
_cell.length_b   1.000
_cell.length_c   1.000
_cell.angle_alpha   90.00
_cell.angle_beta   90.00
_cell.angle_gamma   90.00
#
_symmetry.space_group_name_H-M   'P 1'
#
loop_
_entity.id
_entity.type
_entity.pdbx_description
1 polymer ?
#
loop_
_entity_poly.entity_id
_entity_poly.type
_entity_poly.pdbx_seq_one_letter_code
_entity_poly.pdbx_strand_id
1 'polypeptide(L)'
;MFELFNDKAISAIMIAQQQASRLRQHYVGTELILVGVIAQGDSLVSPIVQEAGITLQVLQEAVEATLKSDSKQPSAEIPFTPSAKQLLEQSLKEAQQLDQSYVSPEHLLLAVTSSDKSSAAKI
;
A
#
# COMPACT_ATOMS: atom_id res chain seq x y z
N MET A 1 -12.83 9.16 5.19
CA MET A 1 -11.87 8.88 4.09
C MET A 1 -12.09 7.50 3.49
N PHE A 2 -12.18 6.42 4.29
CA PHE A 2 -12.33 5.05 3.77
C PHE A 2 -13.77 4.58 3.50
N GLU A 3 -14.77 5.46 3.52
CA GLU A 3 -16.18 5.09 3.31
C GLU A 3 -16.47 4.53 1.92
N LEU A 4 -15.60 4.82 0.95
CA LEU A 4 -15.68 4.33 -0.42
C LEU A 4 -14.79 3.11 -0.67
N PHE A 5 -14.15 2.54 0.36
CA PHE A 5 -13.24 1.41 0.22
C PHE A 5 -13.98 0.13 0.62
N ASN A 6 -13.82 -0.93 -0.17
CA ASN A 6 -14.37 -2.23 0.20
C ASN A 6 -13.54 -2.89 1.31
N ASP A 7 -14.07 -3.94 1.91
CA ASP A 7 -13.44 -4.64 3.04
C ASP A 7 -12.03 -5.14 2.74
N LYS A 8 -11.77 -5.57 1.49
CA LYS A 8 -10.45 -6.05 1.07
C LYS A 8 -9.44 -4.91 0.97
N ALA A 9 -9.83 -3.77 0.41
CA ALA A 9 -8.98 -2.58 0.34
C ALA A 9 -8.70 -2.02 1.74
N ILE A 10 -9.70 -2.00 2.62
CA ILE A 10 -9.52 -1.64 4.04
C ILE A 10 -8.54 -2.62 4.72
N SER A 11 -8.72 -3.92 4.50
CA SER A 11 -7.81 -4.95 5.02
C SER A 11 -6.36 -4.74 4.56
N ALA A 12 -6.14 -4.45 3.27
CA ALA A 12 -4.81 -4.12 2.74
C ALA A 12 -4.17 -2.92 3.46
N ILE A 13 -4.95 -1.87 3.71
CA ILE A 13 -4.49 -0.67 4.43
C ILE A 13 -4.18 -0.97 5.91
N MET A 14 -4.98 -1.82 6.55
CA MET A 14 -4.72 -2.27 7.92
C MET A 14 -3.43 -3.08 7.99
N ILE A 15 -3.17 -3.96 7.02
CA ILE A 15 -1.92 -4.71 6.93
C ILE A 15 -0.74 -3.74 6.76
N ALA A 16 -0.86 -2.72 5.91
CA ALA A 16 0.17 -1.68 5.74
C ALA A 16 0.49 -0.96 7.07
N GLN A 17 -0.52 -0.60 7.86
CA GLN A 17 -0.35 -0.01 9.19
C GLN A 17 0.32 -0.96 10.19
N GLN A 18 -0.06 -2.24 10.18
CA GLN A 18 0.58 -3.26 11.00
C GLN A 18 2.06 -3.43 10.65
N GLN A 19 2.40 -3.40 9.36
CA GLN A 19 3.79 -3.45 8.90
C GLN A 19 4.57 -2.21 9.33
N ALA A 20 3.98 -1.01 9.22
CA ALA A 20 4.59 0.22 9.73
C ALA A 20 4.93 0.11 11.22
N SER A 21 4.00 -0.41 12.02
CA SER A 21 4.19 -0.63 13.45
C SER A 21 5.30 -1.66 13.74
N ARG A 22 5.28 -2.81 13.04
CA ARG A 22 6.31 -3.87 13.14
C ARG A 22 7.70 -3.32 12.84
N LEU A 23 7.81 -2.48 11.81
CA LEU A 23 9.06 -1.86 11.36
C LEU A 23 9.40 -0.57 12.10
N ARG A 24 8.66 -0.25 13.18
CA ARG A 24 8.83 0.96 13.99
C ARG A 24 8.89 2.24 13.17
N GLN A 25 8.09 2.31 12.12
CA GLN A 25 7.96 3.49 11.28
C GLN A 25 6.98 4.47 11.91
N HIS A 26 7.28 5.76 11.79
CA HIS A 26 6.41 6.84 12.26
C HIS A 26 5.33 7.21 11.24
N TYR A 27 5.42 6.69 10.01
CA TYR A 27 4.50 6.97 8.93
C TYR A 27 4.21 5.73 8.08
N VAL A 28 3.03 5.67 7.48
CA VAL A 28 2.70 4.70 6.43
C VAL A 28 3.03 5.31 5.07
N GLY A 29 4.06 4.78 4.42
CA GLY A 29 4.47 5.15 3.06
C GLY A 29 3.76 4.34 1.97
N THR A 30 4.03 4.71 0.71
CA THR A 30 3.49 4.03 -0.49
C THR A 30 3.94 2.58 -0.60
N GLU A 31 5.16 2.30 -0.14
CA GLU A 31 5.81 1.00 -0.13
C GLU A 31 5.15 0.04 0.88
N LEU A 32 4.71 0.56 2.02
CA LEU A 32 3.95 -0.22 3.01
C LEU A 32 2.53 -0.49 2.53
N ILE A 33 1.92 0.44 1.78
CA ILE A 33 0.63 0.21 1.11
C ILE A 33 0.77 -0.91 0.08
N LEU A 34 1.82 -0.91 -0.73
CA LEU A 34 2.08 -1.98 -1.71
C LEU A 34 2.25 -3.34 -1.03
N VAL A 35 3.01 -3.42 0.07
CA VAL A 35 3.13 -4.63 0.90
C VAL A 35 1.75 -5.07 1.39
N GLY A 36 0.93 -4.13 1.88
CA GLY A 36 -0.42 -4.41 2.35
C GLY A 36 -1.33 -4.98 1.27
N VAL A 37 -1.30 -4.40 0.07
CA VAL A 37 -2.08 -4.84 -1.10
C VAL A 37 -1.69 -6.25 -1.52
N ILE A 38 -0.40 -6.54 -1.60
CA ILE A 38 0.10 -7.87 -2.00
C ILE A 38 -0.19 -8.91 -0.91
N ALA A 39 0.02 -8.57 0.36
CA ALA A 39 -0.20 -9.49 1.47
C ALA A 39 -1.68 -9.77 1.74
N GLN A 40 -2.59 -8.87 1.36
CA GLN A 40 -4.02 -9.11 1.47
C GLN A 40 -4.48 -10.29 0.59
N GLY A 41 -3.75 -10.59 -0.50
CA GLY A 41 -3.96 -11.79 -1.30
C GLY A 41 -5.24 -11.75 -2.13
N ASP A 42 -5.62 -10.57 -2.65
CA ASP A 42 -6.76 -10.48 -3.54
C ASP A 42 -6.57 -11.36 -4.79
N SER A 43 -7.67 -11.99 -5.24
CA SER A 43 -7.67 -12.88 -6.40
C SER A 43 -7.33 -12.20 -7.72
N LEU A 44 -7.56 -10.88 -7.84
CA LEU A 44 -7.21 -10.10 -9.02
C LEU A 44 -5.78 -9.57 -8.95
N VAL A 45 -5.30 -9.21 -7.75
CA VAL A 45 -3.94 -8.70 -7.55
C VAL A 45 -2.88 -9.80 -7.62
N SER A 46 -3.15 -10.95 -6.98
CA SER A 46 -2.14 -12.01 -6.79
C SER A 46 -1.56 -12.54 -8.12
N PRO A 47 -2.36 -12.82 -9.16
CA PRO A 47 -1.82 -13.29 -10.44
C PRO A 47 -0.93 -12.25 -11.13
N ILE A 48 -1.29 -10.97 -11.07
CA ILE A 48 -0.53 -9.87 -11.68
C ILE A 48 0.87 -9.77 -11.07
N VAL A 49 0.93 -9.86 -9.74
CA VAL A 49 2.19 -9.75 -8.98
C VAL A 49 3.05 -11.00 -9.19
N GLN A 50 2.43 -12.18 -9.30
CA GLN A 50 3.12 -13.43 -9.63
C GLN A 50 3.70 -13.42 -11.05
N GLU A 51 2.94 -12.91 -12.04
CA GLU A 51 3.41 -12.77 -13.42
C GLU A 51 4.58 -11.79 -13.51
N ALA A 52 4.58 -10.74 -12.69
CA ALA A 52 5.70 -9.81 -12.55
C ALA A 52 6.92 -10.42 -11.83
N GLY A 53 6.84 -11.65 -11.33
CA GLY A 53 7.91 -12.31 -10.57
C GLY A 53 8.15 -11.72 -9.17
N ILE A 54 7.21 -10.92 -8.67
CA ILE A 54 7.30 -10.29 -7.36
C ILE A 54 6.71 -11.24 -6.32
N THR A 55 7.46 -11.50 -5.26
CA THR A 55 6.94 -12.25 -4.10
C THR A 55 6.81 -11.30 -2.91
N LEU A 56 5.86 -11.62 -2.01
CA LEU A 56 5.70 -10.85 -0.78
C LEU A 56 7.00 -10.77 0.02
N GLN A 57 7.76 -11.88 0.06
CA GLN A 57 9.03 -11.94 0.77
C GLN A 57 10.07 -10.98 0.17
N VAL A 58 10.29 -11.03 -1.15
CA VAL A 58 11.24 -10.14 -1.82
C VAL A 58 10.86 -8.67 -1.63
N LEU A 59 9.56 -8.35 -1.72
CA LEU A 59 9.08 -7.00 -1.50
C LEU A 59 9.34 -6.54 -0.05
N GLN A 60 9.06 -7.39 0.94
CA GLN A 60 9.31 -7.05 2.35
C GLN A 60 10.80 -6.80 2.60
N GLU A 61 11.69 -7.64 2.06
CA GLU A 61 13.14 -7.47 2.17
C GLU A 61 13.61 -6.14 1.54
N ALA A 62 13.09 -5.78 0.36
CA ALA A 62 13.44 -4.53 -0.31
C ALA A 62 12.94 -3.29 0.45
N VAL A 63 11.73 -3.37 1.01
CA VAL A 63 11.17 -2.31 1.88
C VAL A 63 12.01 -2.14 3.14
N GLU A 64 12.35 -3.24 3.82
CA GLU A 64 13.17 -3.22 5.04
C GLU A 64 14.59 -2.69 4.77
N ALA A 65 15.19 -2.99 3.61
CA ALA A 65 16.49 -2.47 3.23
C ALA A 65 16.48 -0.95 2.97
N THR A 66 15.33 -0.41 2.55
CA THR A 66 15.18 1.02 2.24
C THR A 66 14.78 1.84 3.47
N LEU A 67 13.99 1.25 4.36
CA LEU A 67 13.51 1.91 5.57
C LEU A 67 14.58 1.88 6.67
N LYS A 68 15.01 3.08 7.09
CA LYS A 68 15.83 3.20 8.30
C LYS A 68 14.93 2.97 9.52
N SER A 69 15.34 2.06 10.39
CA SER A 69 14.68 1.90 11.70
C SER A 69 14.96 3.14 12.55
N ASP A 70 13.90 3.82 12.99
CA ASP A 70 14.02 4.86 14.01
C ASP A 70 14.05 4.22 15.40
N SER A 71 14.77 4.86 16.31
CA SER A 71 14.97 4.40 17.69
C SER A 71 13.78 4.71 18.60
N LYS A 72 12.87 5.60 18.16
CA LYS A 72 11.70 6.02 18.93
C LYS A 72 10.51 5.11 18.68
N GLN A 73 9.75 4.88 19.74
CA GLN A 73 8.52 4.11 19.66
C GLN A 73 7.47 4.89 18.85
N PRO A 74 6.77 4.25 17.88
CA PRO A 74 5.71 4.91 17.12
C PRO A 74 4.57 5.39 18.03
N SER A 75 3.85 6.42 17.57
CA SER A 75 2.60 6.86 18.19
C SER A 75 1.51 5.79 18.09
N ALA A 76 0.48 5.89 18.93
CA ALA A 76 -0.66 4.96 18.93
C ALA A 76 -1.40 4.92 17.57
N GLU A 77 -1.42 6.04 16.85
CA GLU A 77 -1.81 6.12 15.44
C GLU A 77 -0.59 6.43 14.58
N ILE A 78 -0.40 5.67 13.50
CA ILE A 78 0.67 5.90 12.52
C ILE A 78 0.04 6.58 11.29
N PRO A 79 0.26 7.90 11.09
CA PRO A 79 -0.35 8.62 9.98
C PRO A 79 0.27 8.24 8.63
N PHE A 80 -0.48 8.46 7.55
CA PHE A 80 0.03 8.33 6.18
C PHE A 80 0.96 9.49 5.81
N THR A 81 2.00 9.21 5.03
CA THR A 81 2.82 10.25 4.38
C THR A 81 1.97 11.06 3.38
N PRO A 82 2.38 12.28 3.00
CA PRO A 82 1.68 13.03 1.96
C PRO A 82 1.53 12.26 0.65
N SER A 83 2.58 11.55 0.22
CA SER A 83 2.54 10.71 -0.98
C SER A 83 1.58 9.52 -0.84
N ALA A 84 1.51 8.89 0.33
CA ALA A 84 0.55 7.83 0.59
C ALA A 84 -0.90 8.35 0.56
N LYS A 85 -1.17 9.56 1.09
CA LYS A 85 -2.50 10.18 0.97
C LYS A 85 -2.87 10.47 -0.48
N GLN A 86 -1.93 11.01 -1.27
CA GLN A 86 -2.12 11.24 -2.69
C GLN A 86 -2.40 9.94 -3.45
N LEU A 87 -1.74 8.85 -3.08
CA LEU A 87 -1.99 7.52 -3.66
C LEU A 87 -3.42 7.03 -3.33
N LEU A 88 -3.88 7.17 -2.09
CA LEU A 88 -5.24 6.82 -1.71
C LEU A 88 -6.27 7.65 -2.48
N GLU A 89 -6.02 8.95 -2.66
CA GLU A 89 -6.85 9.83 -3.50
C GLU A 89 -6.80 9.42 -4.98
N GLN A 90 -5.66 8.98 -5.49
CA GLN A 90 -5.52 8.48 -6.86
C GLN A 90 -6.32 7.18 -7.04
N SER A 91 -6.31 6.26 -6.07
CA SER A 91 -7.09 5.02 -6.15
C SER A 91 -8.60 5.27 -6.27
N LEU A 92 -9.11 6.38 -5.72
CA LEU A 92 -10.49 6.80 -5.91
C LEU A 92 -10.76 7.25 -7.35
N LYS A 93 -9.81 7.93 -7.98
CA LYS A 93 -9.91 8.33 -9.39
C LYS A 93 -9.84 7.13 -10.32
N GLU A 94 -8.97 6.15 -10.04
CA GLU A 94 -8.91 4.89 -10.80
C GLU A 94 -10.26 4.17 -10.76
N ALA A 95 -10.86 4.04 -9.57
CA ALA A 95 -12.19 3.44 -9.42
C ALA A 95 -13.24 4.17 -10.25
N GLN A 96 -13.25 5.52 -10.21
CA GLN A 96 -14.17 6.34 -10.99
C GLN A 96 -13.96 6.21 -12.50
N GLN A 97 -12.71 6.13 -12.96
CA GLN A 97 -12.38 5.96 -14.38
C GLN A 97 -12.80 4.59 -14.93
N LEU A 98 -12.89 3.58 -14.05
CA LEU A 98 -13.37 2.24 -14.36
C LEU A 98 -14.87 2.06 -14.06
N ASP A 99 -15.61 3.16 -13.84
CA ASP A 99 -17.03 3.18 -13.50
C ASP A 99 -17.40 2.34 -12.25
N GLN A 100 -16.44 2.17 -11.32
CA GLN A 100 -16.64 1.47 -10.05
C GLN A 100 -17.00 2.43 -8.92
N SER A 101 -18.01 2.08 -8.13
CA SER A 101 -18.49 2.91 -7.01
C SER A 101 -17.67 2.76 -5.72
N TYR A 102 -16.66 1.88 -5.70
CA TYR A 102 -15.81 1.62 -4.54
C TYR A 102 -14.36 1.35 -4.95
N VAL A 103 -13.45 1.58 -4.00
CA VAL A 103 -12.03 1.26 -4.11
C VAL A 103 -11.80 -0.18 -3.65
N SER A 104 -11.10 -0.95 -4.47
CA SER A 104 -10.69 -2.34 -4.25
C SER A 104 -9.15 -2.44 -4.32
N PRO A 105 -8.57 -3.59 -3.92
CA PRO A 105 -7.11 -3.78 -3.93
C PRO A 105 -6.45 -3.50 -5.29
N GLU A 106 -7.11 -3.79 -6.40
CA GLU A 106 -6.63 -3.51 -7.75
C GLU A 106 -6.50 -2.01 -8.04
N HIS A 107 -7.41 -1.16 -7.54
CA HIS A 107 -7.29 0.28 -7.68
C HIS A 107 -6.13 0.85 -6.84
N LEU A 108 -5.90 0.26 -5.66
CA LEU A 108 -4.72 0.59 -4.86
C LEU A 108 -3.44 0.20 -5.60
N LEU A 109 -3.40 -0.97 -6.22
CA LEU A 109 -2.27 -1.42 -7.03
C LEU A 109 -2.01 -0.48 -8.21
N LEU A 110 -3.06 -0.12 -8.97
CA LEU A 110 -2.97 0.83 -10.08
C LEU A 110 -2.45 2.21 -9.63
N ALA A 111 -2.92 2.70 -8.49
CA ALA A 111 -2.47 3.98 -7.93
C ALA A 111 -0.99 3.93 -7.49
N VAL A 112 -0.52 2.79 -6.97
CA VAL A 112 0.90 2.60 -6.63
C VAL A 112 1.76 2.64 -7.89
N THR A 113 1.39 1.89 -8.92
CA THR A 113 2.20 1.73 -10.14
C THR A 113 2.16 2.95 -11.06
N SER A 114 1.09 3.74 -11.03
CA SER A 114 0.95 4.97 -11.83
C SER A 114 1.73 6.16 -11.24
N SER A 115 2.30 6.01 -10.03
CA SER A 115 3.01 7.08 -9.34
C SER A 115 4.53 6.96 -9.54
N ASP A 116 5.06 7.55 -10.61
CA ASP A 116 6.51 7.62 -10.93
C ASP A 116 7.38 8.27 -9.82
N LYS A 117 6.76 9.01 -8.89
CA LYS A 117 7.45 9.70 -7.79
C LYS A 117 7.34 9.00 -6.44
N SER A 118 6.70 7.82 -6.36
CA SER A 118 6.52 7.10 -5.10
C SER A 118 7.78 6.37 -4.67
N SER A 119 7.90 6.05 -3.38
CA SER A 119 8.96 5.12 -2.93
C SER A 119 8.67 3.70 -3.42
N ALA A 120 7.40 3.34 -3.58
CA ALA A 120 7.01 2.06 -4.15
C ALA A 120 7.48 1.87 -5.60
N ALA A 121 7.50 2.91 -6.42
CA ALA A 121 8.02 2.85 -7.79
C ALA A 121 9.55 2.63 -7.88
N LYS A 122 10.28 2.80 -6.76
CA LYS A 122 11.74 2.59 -6.69
C LYS A 122 12.11 1.19 -6.23
N ILE A 123 11.13 0.40 -5.80
CA ILE A 123 11.27 -0.96 -5.29
C ILE A 123 10.86 -1.92 -6.40
#